data_AF-A0A963K1N0-F1
#
_entry.id   AF-A0A963K1N0-F1
#
_cell.length_a   1.000
_cell.length_b   1.000
_cell.length_c   1.000
_cell.angle_alpha   90.00
_cell.angle_beta   90.00
_cell.angle_gamma   90.00
#
_symmetry.space_group_name_H-M   'P 1'
#
loop_
_entity.id
_entity.type
_entity.pdbx_description
1 polymer ?
#
loop_
_entity_poly.entity_id
_entity_poly.type
_entity_poly.pdbx_seq_one_letter_code
_entity_poly.pdbx_strand_id
1 'polypeptide(L)'
;MNTYFFNDLLGTIVERGRSIIERGQGRAATDDDLADLAETLVGGRGEASGVAVAATLLDGYAALDREARVGFFEILAERFGAPPEPLAAAARAFLEQPDDAHALRLHDVSESRRQELIRRLNRAPGGTAALVAMRADLLRELRERPELAAVDHDFRHLLSSWFNRGFLVLRRIDWSTPAVVLEKVIRYEAVHRINGWEDLRRRIDPADRRLYAFFHPALVDDPLIFVEVALTGDIPSAIGPILAEERQPLDPKRASTAVFYSISNCQEGLRGISFGHFLIKQVVEELARDFPALDTFVTLSPVPGFRAWLDQERGKEGPAVLTAADRALLDELDDPGWTADEATVAAARPVLLALGASYFHQSLTKHGTPTDPVARFHLGNGARLERVNFLADGSPKALAASHGLMVNYLYDPRQIERHHEAYANEGKIAVSPAVRRLVRKTSQREPPQPESAIASHE
;
A
#
# COMPACT_ATOMS: atom_id res chain seq x y z
N MET A 1 15.61 26.05 -4.14
CA MET A 1 15.51 26.35 -5.59
C MET A 1 14.02 26.29 -5.91
N ASN A 2 13.40 27.36 -6.42
CA ASN A 2 11.95 27.47 -6.47
C ASN A 2 11.40 26.59 -7.61
N THR A 3 10.79 25.44 -7.27
CA THR A 3 10.29 24.43 -8.23
C THR A 3 9.36 25.03 -9.29
N TYR A 4 8.63 26.09 -8.91
CA TYR A 4 7.78 26.88 -9.80
C TYR A 4 8.53 27.52 -10.97
N PHE A 5 9.74 28.06 -10.76
CA PHE A 5 10.52 28.72 -11.82
C PHE A 5 11.03 27.73 -12.88
N PHE A 6 11.44 26.54 -12.44
CA PHE A 6 11.92 25.50 -13.34
C PHE A 6 10.78 24.91 -14.18
N ASN A 7 9.62 24.69 -13.57
CA ASN A 7 8.43 24.22 -14.28
C ASN A 7 7.91 25.25 -15.30
N ASP A 8 7.98 26.55 -14.99
CA ASP A 8 7.55 27.63 -15.89
C ASP A 8 8.49 27.77 -17.12
N LEU A 9 9.80 27.63 -16.90
CA LEU A 9 10.79 27.60 -17.97
C LEU A 9 10.59 26.39 -18.90
N LEU A 10 10.33 25.21 -18.35
CA LEU A 10 10.01 24.01 -19.13
C LEU A 10 8.68 24.16 -19.87
N GLY A 11 7.66 24.75 -19.25
CA GLY A 11 6.38 25.05 -19.89
C GLY A 11 6.55 25.92 -21.14
N THR A 12 7.39 26.95 -21.06
CA THR A 12 7.69 27.83 -22.21
C THR A 12 8.37 27.09 -23.36
N ILE A 13 9.23 26.10 -23.06
CA ILE A 13 9.89 25.25 -24.07
C ILE A 13 8.86 24.33 -24.73
N VAL A 14 7.93 23.76 -23.95
CA VAL A 14 6.84 22.91 -24.46
C VAL A 14 5.91 23.70 -25.38
N GLU A 15 5.50 24.91 -25.01
CA GLU A 15 4.63 25.76 -25.82
C GLU A 15 5.24 26.05 -27.20
N ARG A 16 6.54 26.37 -27.22
CA ARG A 16 7.29 26.57 -28.47
C ARG A 16 7.42 25.28 -29.27
N GLY A 17 7.65 24.14 -28.62
CA GLY A 17 7.71 22.83 -29.28
C GLY A 17 6.37 22.38 -29.86
N ARG A 18 5.26 22.60 -29.15
CA ARG A 18 3.90 22.29 -29.62
C ARG A 18 3.51 23.08 -30.86
N SER A 19 3.86 24.36 -30.94
CA SER A 19 3.59 25.18 -32.13
C SER A 19 4.22 24.64 -33.42
N ILE A 20 5.24 23.79 -33.30
CA ILE A 20 5.91 23.11 -34.43
C ILE A 20 5.17 21.80 -34.79
N ILE A 21 4.56 21.12 -33.81
CA ILE A 21 3.86 19.84 -33.96
C ILE A 21 2.38 20.03 -34.37
N GLU A 22 1.70 21.04 -33.85
CA GLU A 22 0.23 21.25 -33.97
C GLU A 22 -0.27 21.71 -35.36
N ARG A 23 0.59 21.81 -36.37
CA ARG A 23 0.20 22.24 -37.73
C ARG A 23 -0.66 21.23 -38.53
N GLY A 24 -1.35 20.27 -37.89
CA GLY A 24 -2.08 19.26 -38.66
C GLY A 24 -3.15 18.37 -38.03
N GLN A 25 -3.66 18.56 -36.80
CA GLN A 25 -4.56 17.56 -36.20
C GLN A 25 -5.85 18.15 -35.59
N GLY A 26 -7.00 17.80 -36.19
CA GLY A 26 -8.35 18.05 -35.68
C GLY A 26 -9.15 16.76 -35.39
N ARG A 27 -8.47 15.61 -35.23
CA ARG A 27 -9.06 14.30 -34.87
C ARG A 27 -8.55 13.90 -33.48
N ALA A 28 -9.38 13.20 -32.69
CA ALA A 28 -8.94 12.56 -31.45
C ALA A 28 -7.79 11.58 -31.74
N ALA A 29 -6.75 11.60 -30.90
CA ALA A 29 -5.60 10.70 -31.02
C ALA A 29 -6.03 9.26 -30.72
N THR A 30 -5.52 8.30 -31.50
CA THR A 30 -5.65 6.87 -31.21
C THR A 30 -4.45 6.35 -30.41
N ASP A 31 -4.55 5.13 -29.90
CA ASP A 31 -3.44 4.39 -29.30
C ASP A 31 -2.26 4.20 -30.27
N ASP A 32 -2.53 3.92 -31.55
CA ASP A 32 -1.50 3.88 -32.60
C ASP A 32 -0.79 5.23 -32.79
N ASP A 33 -1.54 6.35 -32.77
CA ASP A 33 -0.96 7.70 -32.85
C ASP A 33 0.00 7.95 -31.66
N LEU A 34 -0.35 7.47 -30.45
CA LEU A 34 0.53 7.55 -29.28
C LEU A 34 1.73 6.61 -29.36
N ALA A 35 1.58 5.44 -29.99
CA ALA A 35 2.68 4.51 -30.21
C ALA A 35 3.76 5.13 -31.10
N ASP A 36 3.37 5.83 -32.16
CA ASP A 36 4.31 6.53 -33.05
C ASP A 36 5.03 7.69 -32.33
N LEU A 37 4.33 8.40 -31.44
CA LEU A 37 4.95 9.38 -30.55
C LEU A 37 5.92 8.73 -29.57
N ALA A 38 5.60 7.55 -29.03
CA ALA A 38 6.47 6.79 -28.14
C ALA A 38 7.74 6.32 -28.87
N GLU A 39 7.62 5.82 -30.10
CA GLU A 39 8.76 5.45 -30.96
C GLU A 39 9.65 6.66 -31.23
N THR A 40 9.05 7.78 -31.60
CA THR A 40 9.75 9.06 -31.82
C THR A 40 10.47 9.51 -30.56
N LEU A 41 9.82 9.39 -29.40
CA LEU A 41 10.38 9.81 -28.13
C LEU A 41 11.57 8.94 -27.72
N VAL A 42 11.52 7.62 -27.89
CA VAL A 42 12.62 6.71 -27.56
C VAL A 42 13.77 6.83 -28.57
N GLY A 43 13.46 7.03 -29.86
CA GLY A 43 14.47 7.16 -30.93
C GLY A 43 15.14 8.53 -31.04
N GLY A 44 14.53 9.59 -30.50
CA GLY A 44 15.02 10.96 -30.60
C GLY A 44 16.31 11.24 -29.82
N ARG A 45 17.15 12.17 -30.30
CA ARG A 45 18.38 12.62 -29.61
C ARG A 45 18.32 14.06 -29.07
N GLY A 46 17.31 14.84 -29.43
CA GLY A 46 17.16 16.24 -29.01
C GLY A 46 16.39 16.40 -27.70
N GLU A 47 16.99 17.06 -26.70
CA GLU A 47 16.38 17.24 -25.37
C GLU A 47 15.12 18.13 -25.41
N ALA A 48 15.18 19.30 -26.05
CA ALA A 48 14.05 20.24 -26.12
C ALA A 48 12.86 19.69 -26.93
N SER A 49 13.12 19.02 -28.05
CA SER A 49 12.08 18.32 -28.82
C SER A 49 11.48 17.14 -28.06
N GLY A 50 12.28 16.44 -27.24
CA GLY A 50 11.84 15.31 -26.44
C GLY A 50 10.84 15.69 -25.36
N VAL A 51 11.02 16.83 -24.69
CA VAL A 51 10.07 17.32 -23.67
C VAL A 51 8.72 17.66 -24.28
N ALA A 52 8.69 18.28 -25.47
CA ALA A 52 7.44 18.59 -26.16
C ALA A 52 6.70 17.32 -26.61
N VAL A 53 7.40 16.36 -27.22
CA VAL A 53 6.80 15.06 -27.60
C VAL A 53 6.27 14.31 -26.39
N ALA A 54 7.02 14.30 -25.28
CA ALA A 54 6.56 13.69 -24.03
C ALA A 54 5.28 14.34 -23.49
N ALA A 55 5.20 15.68 -23.49
CA ALA A 55 4.00 16.39 -23.06
C ALA A 55 2.80 16.05 -23.96
N THR A 56 2.96 16.08 -25.28
CA THR A 56 1.91 15.73 -26.24
C THR A 56 1.44 14.28 -26.07
N LEU A 57 2.34 13.33 -25.83
CA LEU A 57 1.98 11.94 -25.58
C LEU A 57 1.15 11.80 -24.29
N LEU A 58 1.55 12.46 -23.20
CA LEU A 58 0.82 12.41 -21.93
C LEU A 58 -0.57 13.06 -22.03
N ASP A 59 -0.69 14.19 -22.72
CA ASP A 59 -2.00 14.83 -22.96
C ASP A 59 -2.90 13.94 -23.82
N GLY A 60 -2.33 13.34 -24.87
CA GLY A 60 -3.04 12.41 -25.74
C GLY A 60 -3.52 11.19 -24.97
N TYR A 61 -2.68 10.59 -24.12
CA TYR A 61 -3.06 9.49 -23.23
C TYR A 61 -4.20 9.90 -22.29
N ALA A 62 -4.12 11.09 -21.68
CA ALA A 62 -5.16 11.56 -20.76
C ALA A 62 -6.54 11.72 -21.44
N ALA A 63 -6.54 12.00 -22.75
CA ALA A 63 -7.74 12.11 -23.56
C ALA A 63 -8.30 10.77 -24.06
N LEU A 64 -7.54 9.67 -23.98
CA LEU A 64 -8.02 8.34 -24.38
C LEU A 64 -9.13 7.83 -23.45
N ASP A 65 -10.06 7.07 -24.03
CA ASP A 65 -11.00 6.26 -23.26
C ASP A 65 -10.33 4.99 -22.71
N ARG A 66 -11.10 4.18 -21.96
CA ARG A 66 -10.56 2.97 -21.32
C ARG A 66 -10.04 1.95 -22.33
N GLU A 67 -10.73 1.76 -23.46
CA GLU A 67 -10.36 0.74 -24.45
C GLU A 67 -9.06 1.13 -25.15
N ALA A 68 -8.94 2.39 -25.56
CA ALA A 68 -7.71 2.88 -26.18
C ALA A 68 -6.52 2.92 -25.20
N ARG A 69 -6.74 3.20 -23.90
CA ARG A 69 -5.67 3.09 -22.90
C ARG A 69 -5.14 1.66 -22.77
N VAL A 70 -6.04 0.67 -22.81
CA VAL A 70 -5.67 -0.75 -22.81
C VAL A 70 -4.86 -1.08 -24.06
N GLY A 71 -5.33 -0.67 -25.25
CA GLY A 71 -4.60 -0.87 -26.50
C GLY A 71 -3.18 -0.28 -26.46
N PHE A 72 -3.04 0.93 -25.87
CA PHE A 72 -1.72 1.53 -25.66
C PHE A 72 -0.83 0.68 -24.71
N PHE A 73 -1.38 0.13 -23.62
CA PHE A 73 -0.60 -0.76 -22.74
C PHE A 73 -0.18 -2.07 -23.43
N GLU A 74 -1.02 -2.64 -24.27
CA GLU A 74 -0.71 -3.83 -25.07
C GLU A 74 0.44 -3.53 -26.05
N ILE A 75 0.38 -2.39 -26.74
CA ILE A 75 1.46 -1.92 -27.58
C ILE A 75 2.78 -1.76 -26.79
N LEU A 76 2.74 -1.20 -25.58
CA LEU A 76 3.93 -1.11 -24.72
C LEU A 76 4.48 -2.49 -24.32
N ALA A 77 3.60 -3.45 -24.03
CA ALA A 77 4.00 -4.81 -23.68
C ALA A 77 4.70 -5.49 -24.88
N GLU A 78 4.13 -5.36 -26.07
CA GLU A 78 4.56 -6.04 -27.30
C GLU A 78 5.77 -5.38 -27.98
N ARG A 79 5.77 -4.06 -28.16
CA ARG A 79 6.72 -3.33 -29.02
C ARG A 79 7.88 -2.68 -28.26
N PHE A 80 7.71 -2.44 -26.96
CA PHE A 80 8.66 -1.69 -26.13
C PHE A 80 9.41 -2.59 -25.11
N GLY A 81 9.44 -3.90 -25.33
CA GLY A 81 10.28 -4.83 -24.56
C GLY A 81 11.79 -4.62 -24.78
N ALA A 82 12.61 -5.48 -24.16
CA ALA A 82 14.02 -5.60 -24.49
C ALA A 82 14.17 -6.17 -25.91
N PRO A 83 15.08 -5.64 -26.75
CA PRO A 83 15.20 -6.06 -28.14
C PRO A 83 15.72 -7.53 -28.23
N PRO A 84 14.92 -8.50 -28.75
CA PRO A 84 15.24 -9.92 -28.62
C PRO A 84 16.57 -10.34 -29.27
N GLU A 85 16.83 -9.86 -30.49
CA GLU A 85 18.04 -10.22 -31.25
C GLU A 85 19.33 -9.67 -30.61
N PRO A 86 19.43 -8.37 -30.27
CA PRO A 86 20.56 -7.85 -29.50
C PRO A 86 20.75 -8.54 -28.15
N LEU A 87 19.66 -8.85 -27.43
CA LEU A 87 19.72 -9.52 -26.12
C LEU A 87 20.28 -10.94 -26.26
N ALA A 88 19.79 -11.72 -27.22
CA ALA A 88 20.28 -13.07 -27.49
C ALA A 88 21.75 -13.07 -27.95
N ALA A 89 22.19 -12.06 -28.70
CA ALA A 89 23.58 -11.90 -29.09
C ALA A 89 24.48 -11.55 -27.90
N ALA A 90 24.04 -10.62 -27.03
CA ALA A 90 24.79 -10.25 -25.82
C ALA A 90 24.89 -11.42 -24.83
N ALA A 91 23.81 -12.20 -24.66
CA ALA A 91 23.81 -13.38 -23.80
C ALA A 91 24.79 -14.45 -24.30
N ARG A 92 24.83 -14.72 -25.61
CA ARG A 92 25.81 -15.64 -26.21
C ARG A 92 27.25 -15.18 -25.98
N ALA A 93 27.52 -13.90 -26.23
CA ALA A 93 28.86 -13.35 -26.02
C ALA A 93 29.32 -13.45 -24.56
N PHE A 94 28.44 -13.21 -23.59
CA PHE A 94 28.75 -13.39 -22.17
C PHE A 94 29.01 -14.87 -21.79
N LEU A 95 28.25 -15.81 -22.37
CA LEU A 95 28.49 -17.24 -22.13
C LEU A 95 29.83 -17.71 -22.73
N GLU A 96 30.27 -17.11 -23.83
CA GLU A 96 31.59 -17.36 -24.43
C GLU A 96 32.73 -16.71 -23.63
N GLN A 97 32.50 -15.50 -23.11
CA GLN A 97 33.49 -14.72 -22.34
C GLN A 97 32.83 -14.05 -21.11
N PRO A 98 32.79 -14.74 -19.96
CA PRO A 98 32.10 -14.26 -18.77
C PRO A 98 32.95 -13.23 -17.98
N ASP A 99 33.25 -12.10 -18.62
CA ASP A 99 33.92 -10.96 -18.01
C ASP A 99 32.95 -9.79 -17.75
N ASP A 100 33.42 -8.79 -17.01
CA ASP A 100 32.62 -7.62 -16.65
C ASP A 100 32.16 -6.80 -17.87
N ALA A 101 32.95 -6.76 -18.95
CA ALA A 101 32.58 -5.99 -20.14
C ALA A 101 31.38 -6.63 -20.86
N HIS A 102 31.36 -7.95 -21.00
CA HIS A 102 30.23 -8.68 -21.58
C HIS A 102 29.02 -8.69 -20.64
N ALA A 103 29.24 -8.78 -19.33
CA ALA A 103 28.18 -8.67 -18.33
C ALA A 103 27.48 -7.30 -18.40
N LEU A 104 28.25 -6.20 -18.48
CA LEU A 104 27.72 -4.84 -18.64
C LEU A 104 26.92 -4.70 -19.94
N ARG A 105 27.44 -5.22 -21.06
CA ARG A 105 26.71 -5.20 -22.33
C ARG A 105 25.40 -5.97 -22.27
N LEU A 106 25.39 -7.14 -21.61
CA LEU A 106 24.18 -7.91 -21.40
C LEU A 106 23.19 -7.14 -20.52
N HIS A 107 23.66 -6.51 -19.45
CA HIS A 107 22.85 -5.65 -18.58
C HIS A 107 22.19 -4.51 -19.39
N ASP A 108 22.97 -3.74 -20.14
CA ASP A 108 22.47 -2.59 -20.90
C ASP A 108 21.40 -3.00 -21.94
N VAL A 109 21.61 -4.12 -22.63
CA VAL A 109 20.69 -4.58 -23.69
C VAL A 109 19.47 -5.31 -23.10
N SER A 110 19.54 -5.77 -21.86
CA SER A 110 18.40 -6.40 -21.16
C SER A 110 17.34 -5.40 -20.70
N GLU A 111 17.68 -4.11 -20.63
CA GLU A 111 16.72 -3.08 -20.26
C GLU A 111 15.62 -2.94 -21.33
N SER A 112 14.36 -2.90 -20.88
CA SER A 112 13.24 -2.71 -21.79
C SER A 112 13.19 -1.27 -22.32
N ARG A 113 12.77 -1.10 -23.57
CA ARG A 113 12.54 0.23 -24.14
C ARG A 113 11.45 1.00 -23.39
N ARG A 114 10.54 0.30 -22.70
CA ARG A 114 9.54 0.88 -21.78
C ARG A 114 10.20 1.71 -20.68
N GLN A 115 11.29 1.24 -20.08
CA GLN A 115 11.95 2.01 -19.02
C GLN A 115 12.48 3.34 -19.53
N GLU A 116 13.12 3.34 -20.71
CA GLU A 116 13.58 4.57 -21.33
C GLU A 116 12.42 5.50 -21.72
N LEU A 117 11.33 4.95 -22.27
CA LEU A 117 10.12 5.72 -22.56
C LEU A 117 9.60 6.41 -21.29
N ILE A 118 9.41 5.66 -20.20
CA ILE A 118 8.90 6.18 -18.92
C ILE A 118 9.83 7.26 -18.35
N ARG A 119 11.17 7.07 -18.41
CA ARG A 119 12.14 8.10 -18.01
C ARG A 119 12.02 9.39 -18.82
N ARG A 120 11.79 9.29 -20.13
CA ARG A 120 11.61 10.45 -21.01
C ARG A 120 10.28 11.15 -20.77
N LEU A 121 9.20 10.40 -20.58
CA LEU A 121 7.90 10.94 -20.21
C LEU A 121 7.97 11.76 -18.92
N ASN A 122 8.76 11.31 -17.95
CA ASN A 122 8.95 12.00 -16.68
C ASN A 122 9.65 13.37 -16.80
N ARG A 123 10.25 13.70 -17.96
CA ARG A 123 10.87 15.01 -18.21
C ARG A 123 9.84 16.09 -18.57
N ALA A 124 8.63 15.70 -18.96
CA ALA A 124 7.56 16.64 -19.24
C ALA A 124 7.10 17.35 -17.95
N PRO A 125 6.64 18.61 -18.02
CA PRO A 125 5.96 19.27 -16.90
C PRO A 125 4.78 18.40 -16.42
N GLY A 126 4.72 18.13 -15.11
CA GLY A 126 3.70 17.24 -14.54
C GLY A 126 3.86 15.75 -14.88
N GLY A 127 4.94 15.35 -15.55
CA GLY A 127 5.17 13.98 -16.02
C GLY A 127 5.11 12.94 -14.92
N THR A 128 5.64 13.22 -13.73
CA THR A 128 5.56 12.28 -12.60
C THR A 128 4.12 11.99 -12.17
N ALA A 129 3.28 13.04 -12.06
CA ALA A 129 1.87 12.88 -11.71
C ALA A 129 1.11 12.10 -12.78
N ALA A 130 1.37 12.40 -14.06
CA ALA A 130 0.77 11.70 -15.19
C ALA A 130 1.17 10.21 -15.22
N LEU A 131 2.43 9.87 -14.94
CA LEU A 131 2.90 8.49 -14.88
C LEU A 131 2.31 7.71 -13.70
N VAL A 132 2.14 8.36 -12.54
CA VAL A 132 1.43 7.76 -11.40
C VAL A 132 -0.03 7.50 -11.76
N ALA A 133 -0.71 8.43 -12.42
CA ALA A 133 -2.09 8.23 -12.89
C ALA A 133 -2.18 7.12 -13.95
N MET A 134 -1.29 7.10 -14.93
CA MET A 134 -1.19 6.06 -15.96
C MET A 134 -0.99 4.67 -15.34
N ARG A 135 -0.11 4.55 -14.33
CA ARG A 135 0.04 3.29 -13.60
C ARG A 135 -1.23 2.91 -12.83
N ALA A 136 -1.94 3.88 -12.25
CA ALA A 136 -3.21 3.60 -11.57
C ALA A 136 -4.23 2.98 -12.53
N ASP A 137 -4.30 3.47 -13.77
CA ASP A 137 -5.13 2.88 -14.83
C ASP A 137 -4.68 1.44 -15.15
N LEU A 138 -3.38 1.24 -15.39
CA LEU A 138 -2.80 -0.10 -15.65
C LEU A 138 -3.14 -1.11 -14.55
N LEU A 139 -3.04 -0.69 -13.28
CA LEU A 139 -3.30 -1.54 -12.12
C LEU A 139 -4.76 -2.03 -12.03
N ARG A 140 -5.71 -1.35 -12.68
CA ARG A 140 -7.12 -1.77 -12.74
C ARG A 140 -7.32 -2.90 -13.75
N GLU A 141 -6.51 -2.92 -14.82
CA GLU A 141 -6.63 -3.88 -15.92
C GLU A 141 -5.83 -5.18 -15.68
N LEU A 142 -4.77 -5.14 -14.85
CA LEU A 142 -3.87 -6.29 -14.59
C LEU A 142 -4.56 -7.58 -14.13
N ARG A 143 -5.73 -7.50 -13.48
CA ARG A 143 -6.43 -8.70 -13.01
C ARG A 143 -7.00 -9.50 -14.18
N GLU A 144 -7.47 -8.81 -15.21
CA GLU A 144 -8.08 -9.41 -16.41
C GLU A 144 -7.03 -9.65 -17.51
N ARG A 145 -5.93 -8.90 -17.48
CA ARG A 145 -4.85 -8.91 -18.49
C ARG A 145 -3.47 -9.12 -17.85
N PRO A 146 -3.15 -10.35 -17.39
CA PRO A 146 -1.89 -10.64 -16.71
C PRO A 146 -0.64 -10.45 -17.59
N GLU A 147 -0.79 -10.46 -18.92
CA GLU A 147 0.26 -10.15 -19.90
C GLU A 147 0.84 -8.74 -19.74
N LEU A 148 0.07 -7.79 -19.20
CA LEU A 148 0.52 -6.43 -18.92
C LEU A 148 1.44 -6.33 -17.69
N ALA A 149 1.68 -7.43 -16.97
CA ALA A 149 2.54 -7.45 -15.78
C ALA A 149 3.99 -7.00 -16.07
N ALA A 150 4.48 -7.23 -17.29
CA ALA A 150 5.79 -6.74 -17.71
C ALA A 150 5.85 -5.20 -17.77
N VAL A 151 4.75 -4.54 -18.12
CA VAL A 151 4.64 -3.07 -18.12
C VAL A 151 4.65 -2.54 -16.68
N ASP A 152 3.84 -3.13 -15.78
CA ASP A 152 3.83 -2.73 -14.37
C ASP A 152 5.18 -2.96 -13.67
N HIS A 153 5.91 -4.03 -14.05
CA HIS A 153 7.25 -4.28 -13.53
C HIS A 153 8.19 -3.10 -13.76
N ASP A 154 8.22 -2.57 -14.99
CA ASP A 154 9.08 -1.45 -15.38
C ASP A 154 8.65 -0.14 -14.69
N PHE A 155 7.34 0.10 -14.60
CA PHE A 155 6.80 1.20 -13.80
C PHE A 155 7.22 1.11 -12.33
N ARG A 156 7.08 -0.08 -11.73
CA ARG A 156 7.42 -0.32 -10.32
C ARG A 156 8.91 -0.10 -10.07
N HIS A 157 9.77 -0.55 -10.99
CA HIS A 157 11.21 -0.33 -10.92
C HIS A 157 11.54 1.17 -10.83
N LEU A 158 11.05 1.96 -11.78
CA LEU A 158 11.35 3.39 -11.87
C LEU A 158 10.71 4.20 -10.72
N LEU A 159 9.44 3.95 -10.41
CA LEU A 159 8.75 4.65 -9.31
C LEU A 159 9.39 4.31 -7.95
N SER A 160 9.92 3.11 -7.74
CA SER A 160 10.65 2.77 -6.51
C SER A 160 11.93 3.58 -6.37
N SER A 161 12.61 3.89 -7.48
CA SER A 161 13.79 4.76 -7.46
C SER A 161 13.43 6.23 -7.23
N TRP A 162 12.36 6.72 -7.84
CA TRP A 162 11.97 8.13 -7.76
C TRP A 162 11.31 8.48 -6.42
N PHE A 163 10.47 7.61 -5.88
CA PHE A 163 9.76 7.81 -4.61
C PHE A 163 10.50 7.20 -3.41
N ASN A 164 11.82 7.27 -3.42
CA ASN A 164 12.62 6.78 -2.31
C ASN A 164 12.45 7.68 -1.06
N ARG A 165 12.68 7.08 0.12
CA ARG A 165 12.52 7.75 1.43
C ARG A 165 13.29 9.07 1.54
N GLY A 166 14.45 9.20 0.90
CA GLY A 166 15.33 10.36 1.03
C GLY A 166 14.72 11.67 0.54
N PHE A 167 13.67 11.60 -0.29
CA PHE A 167 12.97 12.77 -0.81
C PHE A 167 11.62 13.03 -0.12
N LEU A 168 11.21 12.19 0.83
CA LEU A 168 9.96 12.38 1.52
C LEU A 168 10.09 13.40 2.64
N VAL A 169 9.19 14.38 2.64
CA VAL A 169 9.12 15.43 3.65
C VAL A 169 7.89 15.20 4.52
N LEU A 170 8.11 14.97 5.82
CA LEU A 170 7.05 14.94 6.81
C LEU A 170 6.57 16.37 7.09
N ARG A 171 5.26 16.60 7.02
CA ARG A 171 4.63 17.87 7.39
C ARG A 171 3.46 17.61 8.32
N ARG A 172 3.29 18.46 9.33
CA ARG A 172 2.06 18.53 10.11
C ARG A 172 0.95 19.14 9.25
N ILE A 173 -0.24 18.55 9.34
CA ILE A 173 -1.47 19.03 8.72
C ILE A 173 -2.42 19.45 9.83
N ASP A 174 -2.93 20.67 9.71
CA ASP A 174 -3.86 21.29 10.65
C ASP A 174 -4.80 22.26 9.91
N TRP A 175 -5.66 22.95 10.65
CA TRP A 175 -6.65 23.86 10.07
C TRP A 175 -6.04 25.09 9.36
N SER A 176 -4.73 25.35 9.49
CA SER A 176 -4.03 26.40 8.75
C SER A 176 -3.47 25.93 7.40
N THR A 177 -3.53 24.61 7.12
CA THR A 177 -3.04 24.01 5.89
C THR A 177 -3.89 24.46 4.69
N PRO A 178 -3.30 24.71 3.49
CA PRO A 178 -4.07 25.12 2.32
C PRO A 178 -5.24 24.18 2.00
N ALA A 179 -6.40 24.77 1.67
CA ALA A 179 -7.64 24.03 1.42
C ALA A 179 -7.50 22.95 0.35
N VAL A 180 -6.68 23.17 -0.68
CA VAL A 180 -6.41 22.18 -1.75
C VAL A 180 -5.79 20.88 -1.21
N VAL A 181 -4.97 20.96 -0.15
CA VAL A 181 -4.38 19.78 0.50
C VAL A 181 -5.42 19.12 1.42
N LEU A 182 -6.19 19.92 2.15
CA LEU A 182 -7.25 19.42 3.04
C LEU A 182 -8.36 18.67 2.28
N GLU A 183 -8.75 19.16 1.10
CA GLU A 183 -9.70 18.49 0.21
C GLU A 183 -9.18 17.13 -0.25
N LYS A 184 -7.89 17.02 -0.56
CA LYS A 184 -7.24 15.75 -0.88
C LYS A 184 -7.25 14.78 0.30
N VAL A 185 -7.02 15.25 1.53
CA VAL A 185 -7.13 14.41 2.74
C VAL A 185 -8.55 13.84 2.88
N ILE A 186 -9.59 14.65 2.67
CA ILE A 186 -10.99 14.16 2.67
C ILE A 186 -11.20 13.09 1.59
N ARG A 187 -10.68 13.33 0.38
CA ARG A 187 -10.84 12.44 -0.76
C ARG A 187 -10.12 11.10 -0.59
N TYR A 188 -8.93 11.12 0.01
CA TYR A 188 -8.03 9.97 0.07
C TYR A 188 -8.19 9.11 1.33
N GLU A 189 -9.02 9.51 2.28
CA GLU A 189 -9.22 8.74 3.50
C GLU A 189 -9.86 7.36 3.24
N ALA A 190 -9.05 6.32 3.43
CA ALA A 190 -9.37 4.95 3.00
C ALA A 190 -9.75 4.01 4.16
N VAL A 191 -9.48 4.38 5.42
CA VAL A 191 -9.77 3.56 6.60
C VAL A 191 -11.16 3.94 7.14
N HIS A 192 -11.31 5.18 7.59
CA HIS A 192 -12.51 5.73 8.21
C HIS A 192 -12.97 6.98 7.45
N ARG A 193 -13.85 6.80 6.46
CA ARG A 193 -14.33 7.86 5.55
C ARG A 193 -14.60 9.20 6.27
N ILE A 194 -14.06 10.29 5.72
CA ILE A 194 -14.34 11.66 6.20
C ILE A 194 -15.56 12.22 5.47
N ASN A 195 -16.60 12.59 6.21
CA ASN A 195 -17.86 13.10 5.66
C ASN A 195 -17.87 14.63 5.58
N GLY A 196 -16.98 15.18 4.74
CA GLY A 196 -16.90 16.62 4.47
C GLY A 196 -16.05 17.41 5.47
N TRP A 197 -16.13 18.74 5.38
CA TRP A 197 -15.23 19.67 6.06
C TRP A 197 -15.37 19.69 7.58
N GLU A 198 -16.59 19.53 8.10
CA GLU A 198 -16.82 19.54 9.54
C GLU A 198 -16.23 18.28 10.21
N ASP A 199 -16.37 17.11 9.57
CA ASP A 199 -15.73 15.89 10.03
C ASP A 199 -14.20 16.01 9.98
N LEU A 200 -13.64 16.53 8.88
CA LEU A 200 -12.20 16.81 8.81
C LEU A 200 -11.75 17.72 9.97
N ARG A 201 -12.49 18.81 10.21
CA ARG A 201 -12.16 19.76 11.28
C ARG A 201 -12.10 19.08 12.63
N ARG A 202 -13.07 18.21 12.96
CA ARG A 202 -13.08 17.44 14.22
C ARG A 202 -11.87 16.51 14.37
N ARG A 203 -11.25 16.10 13.27
CA ARG A 203 -10.09 15.21 13.26
C ARG A 203 -8.74 15.93 13.29
N ILE A 204 -8.68 17.24 13.02
CA ILE A 204 -7.40 17.97 12.95
C ILE A 204 -7.31 19.23 13.82
N ASP A 205 -8.44 19.88 14.12
CA ASP A 205 -8.51 21.13 14.89
C ASP A 205 -8.35 20.90 16.41
N PRO A 206 -8.95 19.86 17.02
CA PRO A 206 -8.80 19.64 18.46
C PRO A 206 -7.34 19.42 18.90
N ALA A 207 -7.00 19.95 20.07
CA ALA A 207 -5.63 19.91 20.58
C ALA A 207 -5.10 18.48 20.80
N ASP A 208 -5.94 17.49 21.04
CA ASP A 208 -5.60 16.07 21.19
C ASP A 208 -5.72 15.26 19.89
N ARG A 209 -5.73 15.94 18.75
CA ARG A 209 -5.64 15.32 17.43
C ARG A 209 -4.43 15.84 16.67
N ARG A 210 -3.75 14.95 15.95
CA ARG A 210 -2.65 15.31 15.06
C ARG A 210 -2.83 14.60 13.74
N LEU A 211 -2.54 15.30 12.65
CA LEU A 211 -2.44 14.70 11.34
C LEU A 211 -1.08 15.04 10.77
N TYR A 212 -0.39 14.04 10.25
CA TYR A 212 0.88 14.20 9.56
C TYR A 212 0.77 13.63 8.16
N ALA A 213 1.43 14.25 7.19
CA ALA A 213 1.49 13.76 5.84
C ALA A 213 2.90 13.80 5.27
N PHE A 214 3.23 12.80 4.46
CA PHE A 214 4.47 12.70 3.69
C PHE A 214 4.24 13.26 2.28
N PHE A 215 5.08 14.21 1.89
CA PHE A 215 5.06 14.84 0.57
C PHE A 215 6.32 14.49 -0.21
N HIS A 216 6.20 14.48 -1.53
CA HIS A 216 7.33 14.33 -2.43
C HIS A 216 7.43 15.57 -3.34
N PRO A 217 8.63 16.13 -3.60
CA PRO A 217 8.79 17.36 -4.37
C PRO A 217 8.18 17.32 -5.78
N ALA A 218 8.11 16.13 -6.40
CA ALA A 218 7.52 15.94 -7.72
C ALA A 218 5.98 15.91 -7.74
N LEU A 219 5.34 15.70 -6.58
CA LEU A 219 3.88 15.71 -6.43
C LEU A 219 3.50 16.85 -5.46
N VAL A 220 3.51 18.07 -6.00
CA VAL A 220 3.28 19.31 -5.25
C VAL A 220 1.87 19.32 -4.67
N ASP A 221 1.77 19.70 -3.40
CA ASP A 221 0.50 19.77 -2.65
C ASP A 221 -0.33 18.49 -2.73
N ASP A 222 0.34 17.34 -2.90
CA ASP A 222 -0.29 16.03 -2.92
C ASP A 222 0.31 15.13 -1.84
N PRO A 223 -0.45 14.83 -0.76
CA PRO A 223 0.04 13.91 0.25
C PRO A 223 0.16 12.51 -0.36
N LEU A 224 1.27 11.82 -0.11
CA LEU A 224 1.45 10.43 -0.55
C LEU A 224 0.90 9.46 0.48
N ILE A 225 1.20 9.75 1.74
CA ILE A 225 0.73 9.02 2.90
C ILE A 225 0.34 10.05 3.93
N PHE A 226 -0.80 9.87 4.58
CA PHE A 226 -1.07 10.60 5.80
C PHE A 226 -1.46 9.67 6.94
N VAL A 227 -1.25 10.20 8.13
CA VAL A 227 -1.34 9.49 9.40
C VAL A 227 -2.17 10.34 10.35
N GLU A 228 -3.31 9.81 10.78
CA GLU A 228 -4.16 10.44 11.79
C GLU A 228 -3.86 9.85 13.18
N VAL A 229 -3.71 10.73 14.16
CA VAL A 229 -3.31 10.38 15.52
C VAL A 229 -4.26 11.00 16.54
N ALA A 230 -4.73 10.19 17.47
CA ALA A 230 -5.45 10.62 18.66
C ALA A 230 -4.54 10.53 19.88
N LEU A 231 -4.47 11.60 20.68
CA LEU A 231 -3.80 11.60 21.97
C LEU A 231 -4.79 11.15 23.05
N THR A 232 -4.44 10.11 23.80
CA THR A 232 -5.31 9.46 24.80
C THR A 232 -4.55 9.18 26.10
N GLY A 233 -5.29 8.83 27.16
CA GLY A 233 -4.71 8.35 28.42
C GLY A 233 -4.42 6.84 28.45
N ASP A 234 -5.04 6.07 27.55
CA ASP A 234 -4.97 4.61 27.52
C ASP A 234 -4.96 4.09 26.07
N ILE A 235 -4.55 2.82 25.89
CA ILE A 235 -4.61 2.11 24.60
C ILE A 235 -6.07 1.76 24.27
N PRO A 236 -6.67 2.34 23.22
CA PRO A 236 -8.07 2.11 22.87
C PRO A 236 -8.27 0.73 22.22
N SER A 237 -9.45 0.16 22.46
CA SER A 237 -9.88 -1.13 21.90
C SER A 237 -10.99 -1.00 20.85
N ALA A 238 -11.50 0.21 20.58
CA ALA A 238 -12.57 0.45 19.62
C ALA A 238 -12.42 1.83 18.96
N ILE A 239 -12.85 1.94 17.70
CA ILE A 239 -12.73 3.17 16.92
C ILE A 239 -13.85 4.18 17.24
N GLY A 240 -15.04 3.70 17.59
CA GLY A 240 -16.21 4.53 17.88
C GLY A 240 -15.92 5.71 18.82
N PRO A 241 -15.32 5.49 20.01
CA PRO A 241 -14.97 6.57 20.94
C PRO A 241 -13.95 7.59 20.39
N ILE A 242 -13.08 7.19 19.45
CA ILE A 242 -12.10 8.09 18.83
C ILE A 242 -12.78 9.06 17.85
N LEU A 243 -13.76 8.55 17.10
CA LEU A 243 -14.49 9.27 16.05
C LEU A 243 -15.79 9.93 16.53
N ALA A 244 -16.18 9.74 17.80
CA ALA A 244 -17.40 10.31 18.37
C ALA A 244 -17.43 11.84 18.23
N GLU A 245 -18.56 12.38 17.75
CA GLU A 245 -18.71 13.82 17.51
C GLU A 245 -18.72 14.62 18.82
N GLU A 246 -19.44 14.14 19.83
CA GLU A 246 -19.60 14.79 21.14
C GLU A 246 -18.59 14.27 22.18
N ARG A 247 -17.31 14.21 21.82
CA ARG A 247 -16.24 13.86 22.76
C ARG A 247 -15.69 15.09 23.47
N GLN A 248 -15.29 14.94 24.73
CA GLN A 248 -14.49 15.97 25.41
C GLN A 248 -13.03 15.85 24.99
N PRO A 249 -12.42 16.90 24.40
CA PRO A 249 -11.00 16.89 24.08
C PRO A 249 -10.15 16.74 25.34
N LEU A 250 -9.13 15.89 25.27
CA LEU A 250 -8.13 15.76 26.31
C LEU A 250 -7.12 16.91 26.20
N ASP A 251 -6.63 17.42 27.33
CA ASP A 251 -5.44 18.27 27.32
C ASP A 251 -4.22 17.41 26.90
N PRO A 252 -3.53 17.74 25.79
CA PRO A 252 -2.38 16.97 25.32
C PRO A 252 -1.29 16.75 26.37
N LYS A 253 -1.15 17.65 27.35
CA LYS A 253 -0.18 17.50 28.44
C LYS A 253 -0.50 16.34 29.39
N ARG A 254 -1.74 15.86 29.38
CA ARG A 254 -2.23 14.72 30.17
C ARG A 254 -2.22 13.42 29.37
N ALA A 255 -1.88 13.46 28.08
CA ALA A 255 -1.83 12.28 27.25
C ALA A 255 -0.57 11.47 27.57
N SER A 256 -0.75 10.15 27.72
CA SER A 256 0.34 9.17 27.83
C SER A 256 0.48 8.34 26.54
N THR A 257 -0.59 8.26 25.75
CA THR A 257 -0.69 7.38 24.60
C THR A 257 -0.96 8.17 23.32
N ALA A 258 -0.19 7.90 22.26
CA ALA A 258 -0.49 8.32 20.90
C ALA A 258 -1.04 7.14 20.10
N VAL A 259 -2.24 7.31 19.55
CA VAL A 259 -2.99 6.27 18.83
C VAL A 259 -3.05 6.61 17.36
N PHE A 260 -2.28 5.88 16.53
CA PHE A 260 -2.38 5.92 15.08
C PHE A 260 -3.63 5.16 14.61
N TYR A 261 -4.73 5.86 14.38
CA TYR A 261 -6.03 5.24 14.07
C TYR A 261 -6.37 5.24 12.57
N SER A 262 -5.68 6.04 11.77
CA SER A 262 -5.76 5.96 10.29
C SER A 262 -4.38 6.17 9.66
N ILE A 263 -4.06 5.34 8.67
CA ILE A 263 -2.89 5.48 7.80
C ILE A 263 -3.36 5.20 6.37
N SER A 264 -3.37 6.23 5.54
CA SER A 264 -3.92 6.18 4.19
C SER A 264 -2.81 6.42 3.17
N ASN A 265 -2.64 5.48 2.23
CA ASN A 265 -1.86 5.71 1.02
C ASN A 265 -2.77 6.34 -0.03
N CYS A 266 -2.42 7.55 -0.46
CA CYS A 266 -3.28 8.41 -1.26
C CYS A 266 -3.24 8.09 -2.75
N GLN A 267 -2.17 7.45 -3.21
CA GLN A 267 -1.87 7.29 -4.63
C GLN A 267 -2.01 5.83 -5.05
N GLU A 268 -3.10 5.49 -5.74
CA GLU A 268 -3.32 4.14 -6.29
C GLU A 268 -2.16 3.70 -7.19
N GLY A 269 -1.65 4.63 -8.00
CA GLY A 269 -0.48 4.40 -8.85
C GLY A 269 0.82 4.15 -8.10
N LEU A 270 0.89 4.42 -6.79
CA LEU A 270 2.04 4.07 -5.95
C LEU A 270 1.80 2.79 -5.14
N ARG A 271 0.72 2.04 -5.41
CA ARG A 271 0.47 0.75 -4.77
C ARG A 271 1.65 -0.21 -5.01
N GLY A 272 2.18 -0.76 -3.91
CA GLY A 272 3.33 -1.68 -3.94
C GLY A 272 4.71 -1.01 -4.08
N ILE A 273 4.76 0.32 -4.13
CA ILE A 273 5.99 1.11 -4.02
C ILE A 273 6.31 1.30 -2.54
N SER A 274 7.53 0.91 -2.14
CA SER A 274 8.00 1.15 -0.78
C SER A 274 8.57 2.55 -0.66
N PHE A 275 8.05 3.31 0.29
CA PHE A 275 8.57 4.61 0.69
C PHE A 275 9.69 4.50 1.75
N GLY A 276 10.29 3.32 1.84
CA GLY A 276 11.20 2.93 2.91
C GLY A 276 10.48 2.51 4.19
N HIS A 277 11.25 1.87 5.07
CA HIS A 277 10.82 1.55 6.42
C HIS A 277 11.07 2.75 7.35
N PHE A 278 10.41 2.77 8.51
CA PHE A 278 10.51 3.82 9.53
C PHE A 278 9.76 5.13 9.20
N LEU A 279 8.70 5.07 8.41
CA LEU A 279 7.78 6.21 8.25
C LEU A 279 7.15 6.57 9.60
N ILE A 280 6.63 5.57 10.31
CA ILE A 280 5.98 5.78 11.60
C ILE A 280 6.98 6.17 12.69
N LYS A 281 8.24 5.70 12.60
CA LYS A 281 9.31 6.14 13.51
C LYS A 281 9.47 7.67 13.50
N GLN A 282 9.44 8.30 12.33
CA GLN A 282 9.54 9.77 12.22
C GLN A 282 8.37 10.48 12.91
N VAL A 283 7.15 9.96 12.75
CA VAL A 283 5.97 10.52 13.42
C VAL A 283 6.03 10.32 14.93
N VAL A 284 6.51 9.15 15.39
CA VAL A 284 6.75 8.87 16.82
C VAL A 284 7.78 9.84 17.40
N GLU A 285 8.89 10.08 16.70
CA GLU A 285 9.93 11.02 17.14
C GLU A 285 9.42 12.47 17.20
N GLU A 286 8.61 12.89 16.24
CA GLU A 286 7.97 14.20 16.23
C GLU A 286 7.01 14.36 17.42
N LEU A 287 6.13 13.38 17.63
CA LEU A 287 5.18 13.36 18.75
C LEU A 287 5.89 13.33 20.11
N ALA A 288 6.95 12.53 20.25
CA ALA A 288 7.72 12.46 21.49
C ALA A 288 8.44 13.77 21.82
N ARG A 289 8.86 14.52 20.79
CA ARG A 289 9.45 15.85 20.94
C ARG A 289 8.42 16.87 21.40
N ASP A 290 7.24 16.87 20.77
CA ASP A 290 6.17 17.84 21.06
C ASP A 290 5.44 17.55 22.39
N PHE A 291 5.31 16.27 22.76
CA PHE A 291 4.60 15.81 23.95
C PHE A 291 5.46 14.82 24.76
N PRO A 292 6.39 15.32 25.60
CA PRO A 292 7.31 14.47 26.36
C PRO A 292 6.65 13.51 27.37
N ALA A 293 5.38 13.72 27.69
CA ALA A 293 4.59 12.84 28.56
C ALA A 293 4.12 11.55 27.86
N LEU A 294 4.20 11.48 26.53
CA LEU A 294 3.87 10.28 25.78
C LEU A 294 4.91 9.18 26.02
N ASP A 295 4.47 8.04 26.51
CA ASP A 295 5.29 6.84 26.71
C ASP A 295 4.85 5.67 25.82
N THR A 296 3.64 5.72 25.29
CA THR A 296 3.01 4.64 24.55
C THR A 296 2.62 5.09 23.15
N PHE A 297 3.14 4.42 22.13
CA PHE A 297 2.82 4.69 20.72
C PHE A 297 2.19 3.45 20.12
N VAL A 298 0.92 3.52 19.78
CA VAL A 298 0.13 2.34 19.39
C VAL A 298 -0.76 2.66 18.22
N THR A 299 -1.12 1.66 17.43
CA THR A 299 -2.11 1.82 16.36
C THR A 299 -3.46 1.30 16.81
N LEU A 300 -4.52 1.66 16.10
CA LEU A 300 -5.76 0.90 16.07
C LEU A 300 -6.06 0.58 14.61
N SER A 301 -5.62 -0.59 14.15
CA SER A 301 -5.52 -0.94 12.74
C SER A 301 -6.59 -1.96 12.32
N PRO A 302 -7.15 -1.86 11.10
CA PRO A 302 -8.09 -2.86 10.56
C PRO A 302 -7.38 -4.18 10.20
N VAL A 303 -8.17 -5.25 9.99
CA VAL A 303 -7.67 -6.58 9.58
C VAL A 303 -8.36 -7.05 8.29
N PRO A 304 -8.12 -6.39 7.13
CA PRO A 304 -8.94 -6.52 5.94
C PRO A 304 -8.93 -7.92 5.29
N GLY A 305 -7.90 -8.73 5.54
CA GLY A 305 -7.80 -10.09 4.97
C GLY A 305 -8.42 -11.19 5.83
N PHE A 306 -8.97 -10.86 7.00
CA PHE A 306 -9.35 -11.87 7.99
C PHE A 306 -10.52 -12.74 7.56
N ARG A 307 -11.63 -12.15 7.07
CA ARG A 307 -12.81 -12.94 6.67
C ARG A 307 -12.49 -13.84 5.48
N ALA A 308 -11.81 -13.32 4.47
CA ALA A 308 -11.38 -14.12 3.32
C ALA A 308 -10.48 -15.31 3.72
N TRP A 309 -9.64 -15.14 4.75
CA TRP A 309 -8.87 -16.25 5.32
C TRP A 309 -9.77 -17.27 6.03
N LEU A 310 -10.74 -16.81 6.85
CA LEU A 310 -11.70 -17.71 7.49
C LEU A 310 -12.50 -18.54 6.47
N ASP A 311 -12.95 -17.93 5.37
CA ASP A 311 -13.68 -18.61 4.31
C ASP A 311 -12.81 -19.71 3.65
N GLN A 312 -11.52 -19.45 3.48
CA GLN A 312 -10.56 -20.47 3.01
C GLN A 312 -10.39 -21.60 4.03
N GLU A 313 -10.28 -21.29 5.33
CA GLU A 313 -10.21 -22.31 6.38
C GLU A 313 -11.51 -23.13 6.48
N ARG A 314 -12.68 -22.53 6.22
CA ARG A 314 -13.96 -23.23 6.13
C ARG A 314 -13.95 -24.23 4.96
N GLY A 315 -13.31 -23.92 3.84
CA GLY A 315 -13.22 -24.82 2.69
C GLY A 315 -12.19 -25.95 2.78
N LYS A 316 -11.31 -25.97 3.79
CA LYS A 316 -10.24 -26.97 3.90
C LYS A 316 -10.70 -28.33 4.42
N GLU A 317 -10.30 -29.39 3.73
CA GLU A 317 -10.35 -30.78 4.20
C GLU A 317 -9.02 -31.15 4.89
N GLY A 318 -9.02 -31.46 6.19
CA GLY A 318 -7.81 -31.86 6.94
C GLY A 318 -7.60 -31.13 8.28
N PRO A 319 -6.37 -31.13 8.85
CA PRO A 319 -6.02 -30.38 10.05
C PRO A 319 -6.43 -28.90 9.92
N ALA A 320 -7.47 -28.51 10.63
CA ALA A 320 -8.03 -27.18 10.56
C ALA A 320 -7.87 -26.46 11.90
N VAL A 321 -7.68 -25.14 11.83
CA VAL A 321 -7.76 -24.26 13.01
C VAL A 321 -9.20 -24.15 13.54
N LEU A 322 -10.18 -24.48 12.68
CA LEU A 322 -11.62 -24.46 12.94
C LEU A 322 -12.14 -25.83 13.38
N THR A 323 -12.78 -25.88 14.55
CA THR A 323 -13.59 -27.01 15.01
C THR A 323 -14.98 -27.01 14.33
N ALA A 324 -15.75 -28.10 14.49
CA ALA A 324 -17.13 -28.14 14.02
C ALA A 324 -18.01 -27.06 14.69
N ALA A 325 -17.79 -26.79 15.98
CA ALA A 325 -18.51 -25.74 16.70
C ALA A 325 -18.14 -24.34 16.20
N ASP A 326 -16.86 -24.08 15.86
CA ASP A 326 -16.48 -22.80 15.26
C ASP A 326 -17.14 -22.60 13.89
N ARG A 327 -17.27 -23.66 13.09
CA ARG A 327 -17.93 -23.59 11.77
C ARG A 327 -19.39 -23.22 11.90
N ALA A 328 -20.13 -23.90 12.78
CA ALA A 328 -21.53 -23.58 13.04
C ALA A 328 -21.71 -22.13 13.53
N LEU A 329 -20.83 -21.67 14.44
CA LEU A 329 -20.86 -20.29 14.89
C LEU A 329 -20.56 -19.30 13.76
N LEU A 330 -19.57 -19.58 12.90
CA LEU A 330 -19.26 -18.74 11.75
C LEU A 330 -20.42 -18.69 10.74
N ASP A 331 -21.19 -19.77 10.59
CA ASP A 331 -22.41 -19.77 9.78
C ASP A 331 -23.46 -18.79 10.34
N GLU A 332 -23.57 -18.66 11.67
CA GLU A 332 -24.44 -17.66 12.32
C GLU A 332 -23.93 -16.23 12.11
N LEU A 333 -22.61 -16.03 12.09
CA LEU A 333 -22.00 -14.70 11.87
C LEU A 333 -22.09 -14.21 10.41
N ASP A 334 -22.52 -15.06 9.48
CA ASP A 334 -22.78 -14.66 8.09
C ASP A 334 -24.03 -13.77 7.97
N ASP A 335 -24.93 -13.78 8.97
CA ASP A 335 -26.01 -12.78 9.09
C ASP A 335 -25.43 -11.44 9.58
N PRO A 336 -25.49 -10.35 8.78
CA PRO A 336 -24.98 -9.03 9.19
C PRO A 336 -25.59 -8.50 10.49
N GLY A 337 -26.76 -9.00 10.91
CA GLY A 337 -27.45 -8.62 12.14
C GLY A 337 -26.93 -9.31 13.41
N TRP A 338 -25.96 -10.24 13.33
CA TRP A 338 -25.50 -11.04 14.47
C TRP A 338 -25.05 -10.21 15.68
N THR A 339 -24.61 -8.97 15.46
CA THR A 339 -24.17 -8.06 16.52
C THR A 339 -25.31 -7.56 17.42
N ALA A 340 -26.58 -7.75 17.01
CA ALA A 340 -27.75 -7.39 17.80
C ALA A 340 -28.12 -8.47 18.84
N ASP A 341 -27.65 -9.71 18.66
CA ASP A 341 -27.89 -10.79 19.62
C ASP A 341 -26.72 -10.91 20.62
N GLU A 342 -26.99 -10.57 21.88
CA GLU A 342 -25.99 -10.63 22.95
C GLU A 342 -25.43 -12.04 23.18
N ALA A 343 -26.24 -13.09 22.96
CA ALA A 343 -25.79 -14.47 23.13
C ALA A 343 -24.78 -14.86 22.05
N THR A 344 -25.09 -14.57 20.79
CA THR A 344 -24.17 -14.75 19.65
C THR A 344 -22.89 -13.93 19.84
N VAL A 345 -23.00 -12.66 20.26
CA VAL A 345 -21.83 -11.81 20.54
C VAL A 345 -20.92 -12.41 21.63
N ALA A 346 -21.51 -12.90 22.72
CA ALA A 346 -20.77 -13.53 23.82
C ALA A 346 -20.06 -14.82 23.35
N ALA A 347 -20.71 -15.63 22.52
CA ALA A 347 -20.14 -16.86 21.95
C ALA A 347 -19.02 -16.56 20.93
N ALA A 348 -19.22 -15.56 20.08
CA ALA A 348 -18.26 -15.14 19.04
C ALA A 348 -16.95 -14.60 19.61
N ARG A 349 -16.99 -13.88 20.73
CA ARG A 349 -15.83 -13.19 21.30
C ARG A 349 -14.59 -14.07 21.51
N PRO A 350 -14.64 -15.16 22.30
CA PRO A 350 -13.46 -16.01 22.50
C PRO A 350 -12.98 -16.69 21.21
N VAL A 351 -13.89 -17.04 20.31
CA VAL A 351 -13.58 -17.69 19.03
C VAL A 351 -12.86 -16.73 18.10
N LEU A 352 -13.44 -15.55 17.84
CA LEU A 352 -12.86 -14.55 16.95
C LEU A 352 -11.54 -13.96 17.48
N LEU A 353 -11.36 -13.82 18.79
CA LEU A 353 -10.07 -13.42 19.36
C LEU A 353 -8.98 -14.47 19.10
N ALA A 354 -9.30 -15.75 19.31
CA ALA A 354 -8.35 -16.85 19.11
C ALA A 354 -8.02 -17.05 17.62
N LEU A 355 -9.02 -16.97 16.74
CA LEU A 355 -8.84 -17.05 15.30
C LEU A 355 -8.10 -15.82 14.75
N GLY A 356 -8.41 -14.62 15.23
CA GLY A 356 -7.70 -13.39 14.89
C GLY A 356 -6.22 -13.44 15.27
N ALA A 357 -5.89 -13.98 16.45
CA ALA A 357 -4.50 -14.21 16.83
C ALA A 357 -3.82 -15.28 15.96
N SER A 358 -4.55 -16.34 15.61
CA SER A 358 -4.04 -17.43 14.76
C SER A 358 -3.80 -16.99 13.32
N TYR A 359 -4.63 -16.09 12.79
CA TYR A 359 -4.51 -15.53 11.44
C TYR A 359 -3.11 -14.96 11.18
N PHE A 360 -2.61 -14.11 12.07
CA PHE A 360 -1.28 -13.50 11.92
C PHE A 360 -0.11 -14.49 12.06
N HIS A 361 -0.36 -15.67 12.62
CA HIS A 361 0.66 -16.72 12.77
C HIS A 361 0.62 -17.75 11.64
N GLN A 362 -0.56 -18.07 11.13
CA GLN A 362 -0.78 -19.18 10.20
C GLN A 362 -0.96 -18.71 8.75
N SER A 363 -1.48 -17.49 8.53
CA SER A 363 -1.65 -16.93 7.19
C SER A 363 -0.36 -16.25 6.75
N LEU A 364 0.59 -17.06 6.27
CA LEU A 364 1.90 -16.62 5.82
C LEU A 364 2.05 -16.77 4.29
N THR A 365 2.82 -15.86 3.68
CA THR A 365 3.27 -15.96 2.30
C THR A 365 4.27 -17.10 2.14
N LYS A 366 4.62 -17.44 0.90
CA LYS A 366 5.72 -18.39 0.59
C LYS A 366 7.08 -18.00 1.21
N HIS A 367 7.24 -16.74 1.60
CA HIS A 367 8.44 -16.20 2.23
C HIS A 367 8.34 -16.14 3.77
N GLY A 368 7.28 -16.70 4.36
CA GLY A 368 7.10 -16.75 5.83
C GLY A 368 6.61 -15.44 6.47
N THR A 369 6.26 -14.42 5.69
CA THR A 369 5.70 -13.15 6.21
C THR A 369 4.17 -13.21 6.26
N PRO A 370 3.47 -12.42 7.10
CA PRO A 370 2.01 -12.35 7.08
C PRO A 370 1.44 -12.04 5.69
N THR A 371 0.30 -12.62 5.35
CA THR A 371 -0.45 -12.27 4.11
C THR A 371 -1.14 -10.91 4.26
N ASP A 372 -1.62 -10.60 5.46
CA ASP A 372 -2.32 -9.35 5.78
C ASP A 372 -1.46 -8.12 5.41
N PRO A 373 -1.94 -7.23 4.53
CA PRO A 373 -1.15 -6.09 4.08
C PRO A 373 -0.87 -5.08 5.20
N VAL A 374 -1.78 -4.92 6.15
CA VAL A 374 -1.66 -3.97 7.27
C VAL A 374 -0.63 -4.49 8.29
N ALA A 375 -0.64 -5.80 8.57
CA ALA A 375 0.39 -6.45 9.37
C ALA A 375 1.77 -6.31 8.74
N ARG A 376 1.92 -6.60 7.44
CA ARG A 376 3.20 -6.44 6.74
C ARG A 376 3.72 -5.01 6.84
N PHE A 377 2.83 -4.03 6.72
CA PHE A 377 3.19 -2.62 6.87
C PHE A 377 3.71 -2.30 8.28
N HIS A 378 2.96 -2.64 9.32
CA HIS A 378 3.33 -2.29 10.70
C HIS A 378 4.55 -3.07 11.21
N LEU A 379 4.60 -4.37 10.98
CA LEU A 379 5.74 -5.22 11.34
C LEU A 379 6.99 -4.81 10.56
N GLY A 380 6.83 -4.49 9.27
CA GLY A 380 7.91 -3.92 8.45
C GLY A 380 8.39 -2.55 8.95
N ASN A 381 7.57 -1.79 9.68
CA ASN A 381 7.97 -0.56 10.35
C ASN A 381 8.49 -0.78 11.80
N GLY A 382 8.70 -2.03 12.22
CA GLY A 382 9.27 -2.36 13.53
C GLY A 382 8.27 -2.42 14.68
N ALA A 383 6.96 -2.44 14.38
CA ALA A 383 5.94 -2.59 15.41
C ALA A 383 5.85 -4.03 15.93
N ARG A 384 5.24 -4.18 17.11
CA ARG A 384 4.85 -5.47 17.70
C ARG A 384 3.34 -5.60 17.65
N LEU A 385 2.82 -6.77 17.25
CA LEU A 385 1.39 -7.08 17.41
C LEU A 385 1.06 -7.17 18.91
N GLU A 386 0.33 -6.18 19.41
CA GLU A 386 0.16 -5.96 20.85
C GLU A 386 -1.12 -6.58 21.40
N ARG A 387 -2.24 -6.36 20.71
CA ARG A 387 -3.57 -6.79 21.15
C ARG A 387 -4.49 -7.04 19.96
N VAL A 388 -5.36 -8.03 20.08
CA VAL A 388 -6.50 -8.26 19.18
C VAL A 388 -7.76 -7.74 19.86
N ASN A 389 -8.52 -6.90 19.15
CA ASN A 389 -9.70 -6.21 19.66
C ASN A 389 -10.95 -6.73 18.96
N PHE A 390 -11.79 -7.44 19.70
CA PHE A 390 -13.08 -7.95 19.22
C PHE A 390 -14.09 -6.81 19.08
N LEU A 391 -14.79 -6.79 17.93
CA LEU A 391 -15.86 -5.82 17.62
C LEU A 391 -15.44 -4.36 17.87
N ALA A 392 -14.20 -4.05 17.49
CA ALA A 392 -13.58 -2.75 17.65
C ALA A 392 -14.09 -1.72 16.64
N ASP A 393 -14.54 -2.19 15.46
CA ASP A 393 -15.18 -1.39 14.43
C ASP A 393 -16.48 -2.09 14.00
N GLY A 394 -17.62 -1.52 14.41
CA GLY A 394 -18.95 -2.01 14.07
C GLY A 394 -19.48 -1.49 12.73
N SER A 395 -18.67 -0.78 11.93
CA SER A 395 -19.11 -0.31 10.62
C SER A 395 -19.40 -1.49 9.68
N PRO A 396 -20.36 -1.36 8.75
CA PRO A 396 -20.67 -2.42 7.78
C PRO A 396 -19.44 -2.91 7.00
N LYS A 397 -18.52 -1.99 6.68
CA LYS A 397 -17.26 -2.31 6.00
C LYS A 397 -16.36 -3.22 6.85
N ALA A 398 -16.18 -2.91 8.12
CA ALA A 398 -15.31 -3.70 9.01
C ALA A 398 -15.93 -5.05 9.39
N LEU A 399 -17.26 -5.10 9.56
CA LEU A 399 -18.00 -6.35 9.73
C LEU A 399 -17.83 -7.27 8.52
N ALA A 400 -18.01 -6.73 7.30
CA ALA A 400 -17.85 -7.51 6.07
C ALA A 400 -16.41 -7.98 5.81
N ALA A 401 -15.39 -7.23 6.24
CA ALA A 401 -13.99 -7.58 6.01
C ALA A 401 -13.39 -8.48 7.09
N SER A 402 -13.85 -8.36 8.34
CA SER A 402 -13.16 -8.92 9.50
C SER A 402 -14.04 -9.22 10.72
N HIS A 403 -15.36 -9.24 10.57
CA HIS A 403 -16.31 -9.34 11.71
C HIS A 403 -16.05 -8.26 12.79
N GLY A 404 -15.60 -7.08 12.36
CA GLY A 404 -15.31 -5.93 13.24
C GLY A 404 -14.03 -6.06 14.06
N LEU A 405 -13.16 -7.04 13.77
CA LEU A 405 -11.86 -7.15 14.43
C LEU A 405 -10.93 -6.00 14.02
N MET A 406 -10.28 -5.42 15.02
CA MET A 406 -9.11 -4.55 14.84
C MET A 406 -7.96 -5.05 15.70
N VAL A 407 -6.78 -4.52 15.47
CA VAL A 407 -5.59 -4.84 16.28
C VAL A 407 -4.85 -3.59 16.70
N ASN A 408 -4.17 -3.68 17.83
CA ASN A 408 -3.18 -2.69 18.22
C ASN A 408 -1.79 -3.18 17.84
N TYR A 409 -1.03 -2.38 17.09
CA TYR A 409 0.41 -2.54 16.93
C TYR A 409 1.15 -1.53 17.81
N LEU A 410 2.05 -2.00 18.66
CA LEU A 410 2.86 -1.15 19.53
C LEU A 410 4.19 -0.80 18.86
N TYR A 411 4.50 0.49 18.82
CA TYR A 411 5.79 1.04 18.44
C TYR A 411 6.56 1.41 19.70
N ASP A 412 7.46 0.52 20.15
CA ASP A 412 8.40 0.85 21.23
C ASP A 412 9.64 1.53 20.61
N PRO A 413 9.88 2.84 20.85
CA PRO A 413 11.00 3.56 20.25
C PRO A 413 12.36 2.88 20.42
N ARG A 414 12.54 2.11 21.50
CA ARG A 414 13.79 1.41 21.82
C ARG A 414 13.96 0.08 21.08
N GLN A 415 12.88 -0.44 20.49
CA GLN A 415 12.83 -1.77 19.87
C GLN A 415 12.50 -1.74 18.38
N ILE A 416 12.05 -0.60 17.83
CA ILE A 416 11.65 -0.45 16.42
C ILE A 416 12.70 -1.03 15.47
N GLU A 417 13.97 -0.65 15.61
CA GLU A 417 15.05 -1.11 14.72
C GLU A 417 15.29 -2.62 14.87
N ARG A 418 15.36 -3.12 16.10
CA ARG A 418 15.56 -4.55 16.36
C ARG A 418 14.41 -5.40 15.79
N HIS A 419 13.17 -4.96 15.96
CA HIS A 419 12.01 -5.65 15.40
C HIS A 419 12.00 -5.59 13.88
N HIS A 420 12.36 -4.44 13.29
CA HIS A 420 12.50 -4.29 11.84
C HIS A 420 13.52 -5.27 11.28
N GLU A 421 14.74 -5.31 11.82
CA GLU A 421 15.80 -6.21 11.36
C GLU A 421 15.41 -7.68 11.49
N ALA A 422 14.80 -8.07 12.62
CA ALA A 422 14.33 -9.45 12.81
C ALA A 422 13.23 -9.82 11.80
N TYR A 423 12.32 -8.90 11.49
CA TYR A 423 11.27 -9.13 10.51
C TYR A 423 11.83 -9.19 9.08
N ALA A 424 12.73 -8.27 8.71
CA ALA A 424 13.30 -8.17 7.38
C ALA A 424 14.25 -9.33 7.03
N ASN A 425 15.09 -9.75 7.99
CA ASN A 425 16.13 -10.76 7.75
C ASN A 425 15.67 -12.18 8.07
N GLU A 426 14.82 -12.37 9.09
CA GLU A 426 14.43 -13.70 9.58
C GLU A 426 12.94 -14.02 9.36
N GLY A 427 12.13 -13.06 8.87
CA GLY A 427 10.67 -13.20 8.81
C GLY A 427 10.01 -13.26 10.20
N LYS A 428 10.73 -12.91 11.26
CA LYS A 428 10.28 -13.09 12.64
C LYS A 428 9.27 -12.04 13.05
N ILE A 429 8.07 -12.48 13.38
CA ILE A 429 6.98 -11.60 13.81
C ILE A 429 7.10 -11.27 15.30
N ALA A 430 7.18 -9.98 15.63
CA ALA A 430 7.08 -9.51 17.01
C ALA A 430 5.62 -9.55 17.48
N VAL A 431 5.35 -10.34 18.53
CA VAL A 431 4.00 -10.56 19.09
C VAL A 431 4.04 -10.52 20.62
N SER A 432 3.09 -9.84 21.25
CA SER A 432 2.97 -9.77 22.71
C SER A 432 2.66 -11.15 23.34
N PRO A 433 3.03 -11.39 24.62
CA PRO A 433 2.65 -12.61 25.32
C PRO A 433 1.13 -12.83 25.39
N ALA A 434 0.35 -11.74 25.48
CA ALA A 434 -1.10 -11.81 25.51
C ALA A 434 -1.68 -12.38 24.20
N VAL A 435 -1.21 -11.91 23.05
CA VAL A 435 -1.65 -12.41 21.75
C VAL A 435 -1.15 -13.85 21.52
N ARG A 436 0.10 -14.16 21.90
CA ARG A 436 0.63 -15.54 21.79
C ARG A 436 -0.21 -16.58 22.52
N ARG A 437 -0.78 -16.23 23.68
CA ARG A 437 -1.66 -17.12 24.46
C ARG A 437 -3.01 -17.40 23.79
N LEU A 438 -3.44 -16.54 22.86
CA LEU A 438 -4.69 -16.72 22.11
C LEU A 438 -4.53 -17.63 20.89
N VAL A 439 -3.30 -17.83 20.40
CA VAL A 439 -3.05 -18.62 19.19
C VAL A 439 -3.48 -20.07 19.39
N ARG A 440 -4.37 -20.55 18.54
CA ARG A 440 -4.75 -21.96 18.48
C ARG A 440 -3.69 -22.75 17.74
N LYS A 441 -3.37 -23.94 18.25
CA LYS A 441 -2.56 -24.92 17.54
C LYS A 441 -3.47 -25.69 16.58
N THR A 442 -3.02 -25.88 15.35
CA THR A 442 -3.70 -26.79 14.41
C THR A 442 -3.70 -28.20 15.03
N SER A 443 -4.84 -28.88 15.01
CA SER A 443 -4.93 -30.26 15.51
C SER A 443 -4.01 -31.16 14.68
N GLN A 444 -2.95 -31.71 15.28
CA GLN A 444 -2.12 -32.70 14.62
C GLN A 444 -2.96 -33.96 14.36
N ARG A 445 -2.83 -34.53 13.16
CA ARG A 445 -3.34 -35.86 12.84
C ARG A 445 -2.65 -36.85 13.79
N GLU A 446 -3.40 -37.56 14.64
CA GLU A 446 -2.83 -38.73 15.32
C GLU A 446 -2.29 -39.67 14.22
N PRO A 447 -1.04 -40.17 14.33
CA PRO A 447 -0.55 -41.16 13.39
C PRO A 447 -1.46 -42.39 13.44
N PRO A 448 -1.76 -43.04 12.29
CA PRO A 448 -2.59 -44.24 12.30
C PRO A 448 -1.96 -45.27 13.23
N GLN A 449 -2.75 -45.73 14.21
CA GLN A 449 -2.36 -46.86 15.04
C GLN A 449 -2.10 -48.06 14.12
N PRO A 450 -1.00 -48.81 14.29
CA PRO A 450 -0.76 -50.01 13.50
C PRO A 450 -1.89 -50.99 13.79
N GLU A 451 -2.63 -51.39 12.75
CA GLU A 451 -3.61 -52.47 12.83
C GLU A 451 -2.91 -53.71 13.41
N SER A 452 -3.41 -54.16 14.56
CA SER A 452 -3.03 -55.44 15.13
C SER A 452 -3.45 -56.53 14.15
N ALA A 453 -2.47 -57.14 13.49
CA ALA A 453 -2.67 -58.34 12.70
C ALA A 453 -3.23 -59.45 13.62
N ILE A 454 -4.54 -59.68 13.52
CA ILE A 454 -5.18 -60.90 13.99
C ILE A 454 -4.73 -62.00 13.03
N ALA A 455 -3.69 -62.73 13.42
CA ALA A 455 -3.34 -64.00 12.80
C ALA A 455 -4.33 -65.06 13.30
N SER A 456 -5.37 -65.32 12.52
CA SER A 456 -6.19 -66.52 12.62
C SER A 456 -5.96 -67.34 11.35
N HIS A 457 -5.12 -68.37 11.47
CA HIS A 457 -5.08 -69.50 10.55
C HIS A 457 -5.09 -70.78 11.39
N GLU A 458 -6.22 -71.48 11.31
CA GLU A 458 -6.27 -72.95 11.26
C GLU A 458 -5.58 -73.46 9.99
#